data_AF-A0AAU5SDH4-F1
#
_entry.id   AF-A0AAU5SDH4-F1
#
_cell.length_a   1.000
_cell.length_b   1.000
_cell.length_c   1.000
_cell.angle_alpha   90.00
_cell.angle_beta   90.00
_cell.angle_gamma   90.00
#
_symmetry.space_group_name_H-M   'P 1'
#
loop_
_entity.id
_entity.type
_entity.pdbx_description
1 polymer ?
#
loop_
_entity_poly.entity_id
_entity_poly.type
_entity_poly.pdbx_seq_one_letter_code
_entity_poly.pdbx_strand_id
1 'polypeptide(L)'
;MAVFHLVQHAEKERRPGDPGLTGRGRAQAARTAGRLREVGLRAIVSSPLRRARETASFLAAATGLEVREDARLRERMNWDGVQPLDAFLADWAASVRDRDHVPDCGDSSRATAARMRACLLELAEPAERAEAAEPAEVAELSARASRSSPPTPSPARSPS
;
A
#
# COMPACT_ATOMS: atom_id res chain seq x y z
N MET A 1 5.93 17.57 7.34
CA MET A 1 6.93 17.09 6.36
C MET A 1 6.74 15.59 6.19
N ALA A 2 6.54 15.11 4.96
CA ALA A 2 6.47 13.68 4.66
C ALA A 2 7.87 13.12 4.40
N VAL A 3 8.15 11.89 4.85
CA VAL A 3 9.39 11.16 4.59
C VAL A 3 9.04 9.91 3.80
N PHE A 4 9.70 9.71 2.66
CA PHE A 4 9.49 8.56 1.79
C PHE A 4 10.70 7.63 1.81
N HIS A 5 10.46 6.34 2.05
CA HIS A 5 11.46 5.29 1.90
C HIS A 5 11.25 4.60 0.56
N LEU A 6 12.14 4.85 -0.40
CA LEU A 6 12.08 4.24 -1.73
C LEU A 6 12.77 2.87 -1.69
N VAL A 7 12.01 1.82 -2.01
CA VAL A 7 12.49 0.43 -2.01
C VAL A 7 12.38 -0.13 -3.41
N GLN A 8 13.52 -0.54 -3.98
CA GLN A 8 13.52 -1.33 -5.21
C GLN A 8 13.01 -2.74 -4.91
N HIS A 9 12.24 -3.33 -5.83
CA HIS A 9 11.86 -4.74 -5.72
C HIS A 9 13.11 -5.61 -5.54
N ALA A 10 12.97 -6.70 -4.78
CA ALA A 10 14.05 -7.66 -4.61
C ALA A 10 14.34 -8.42 -5.92
N GLU A 11 15.37 -9.28 -5.91
CA GLU A 11 15.71 -10.09 -7.07
C GLU A 11 14.52 -10.92 -7.59
N LYS A 12 14.25 -10.78 -8.88
CA LYS A 12 13.14 -11.42 -9.59
C LYS A 12 13.63 -12.47 -10.58
N GLU A 13 12.75 -13.40 -10.95
CA GLU A 13 13.06 -14.42 -11.95
C GLU A 13 13.45 -13.77 -13.29
N ARG A 14 14.47 -14.33 -13.96
CA ARG A 14 15.01 -13.80 -15.22
C ARG A 14 14.20 -14.28 -16.42
N ARG A 15 12.93 -13.88 -16.47
CA ARG A 15 12.04 -14.12 -17.61
C ARG A 15 11.27 -12.86 -18.01
N PRO A 16 10.77 -12.77 -19.25
CA PRO A 16 9.94 -11.65 -19.70
C PRO A 16 8.61 -11.57 -18.94
N GLY A 17 7.92 -10.44 -19.09
CA GLY A 17 6.59 -10.19 -18.54
C GLY A 17 6.63 -9.74 -17.09
N ASP A 18 5.83 -10.39 -16.23
CA ASP A 18 5.70 -10.05 -14.81
C ASP A 18 6.12 -11.19 -13.86
N PRO A 19 7.42 -11.56 -13.86
CA PRO A 19 7.94 -12.55 -12.94
C PRO A 19 7.90 -12.07 -11.47
N GLY A 20 7.67 -13.03 -10.57
CA GLY A 20 7.83 -12.85 -9.12
C GLY A 20 9.30 -12.94 -8.67
N LEU A 21 9.48 -12.96 -7.35
CA LEU A 21 10.78 -13.02 -6.70
C LEU A 21 11.41 -14.42 -6.73
N THR A 22 12.74 -14.46 -6.88
CA THR A 22 13.53 -15.68 -6.65
C THR A 22 13.54 -16.04 -5.16
N GLY A 23 14.00 -17.24 -4.80
CA GLY A 23 14.23 -17.59 -3.39
C GLY A 23 15.19 -16.61 -2.68
N ARG A 24 16.25 -16.19 -3.36
CA ARG A 24 17.18 -15.15 -2.87
C ARG A 24 16.49 -13.79 -2.75
N GLY A 25 15.63 -13.44 -3.70
CA GLY A 25 14.81 -12.23 -3.67
C GLY A 25 13.88 -12.18 -2.48
N ARG A 26 13.21 -13.28 -2.14
CA ARG A 26 12.39 -13.39 -0.92
C ARG A 26 13.21 -13.14 0.34
N ALA A 27 14.41 -13.73 0.43
CA ALA A 27 15.32 -13.48 1.55
C ALA A 27 15.80 -12.01 1.62
N GLN A 28 16.03 -11.36 0.48
CA GLN A 28 16.34 -9.93 0.42
C GLN A 28 15.16 -9.08 0.91
N ALA A 29 13.95 -9.35 0.42
CA ALA A 29 12.74 -8.65 0.82
C ALA A 29 12.49 -8.76 2.33
N ALA A 30 12.64 -9.97 2.90
CA ALA A 30 12.53 -10.19 4.33
C ALA A 30 13.55 -9.37 5.15
N ARG A 31 14.81 -9.29 4.73
CA ARG A 31 15.83 -8.47 5.40
C ARG A 31 15.51 -6.97 5.32
N THR A 32 15.06 -6.50 4.16
CA THR A 32 14.62 -5.11 3.99
C THR A 32 13.44 -4.79 4.90
N ALA A 33 12.46 -5.70 4.99
CA ALA A 33 11.31 -5.55 5.87
C ALA A 33 11.71 -5.48 7.35
N GLY A 34 12.64 -6.33 7.80
CA GLY A 34 13.17 -6.28 9.15
C GLY A 34 13.78 -4.92 9.51
N ARG A 35 14.56 -4.33 8.60
CA ARG A 35 15.17 -3.00 8.81
C ARG A 35 14.13 -1.88 8.84
N LEU A 36 13.14 -1.93 7.94
CA LEU A 36 12.15 -0.87 7.81
C LEU A 36 11.03 -0.93 8.85
N ARG A 37 10.83 -2.09 9.51
CA ARG A 37 9.89 -2.23 10.62
C ARG A 37 10.17 -1.24 11.76
N GLU A 38 11.44 -0.98 12.04
CA GLU A 38 11.88 -0.11 13.15
C GLU A 38 11.66 1.39 12.87
N VAL A 39 11.35 1.75 11.62
CA VAL A 39 11.26 3.15 11.17
C VAL A 39 9.87 3.77 11.48
N GLY A 40 8.88 2.95 11.83
CA GLY A 40 7.52 3.45 12.09
C GLY A 40 6.80 3.90 10.82
N LEU A 41 6.83 3.07 9.78
CA LEU A 41 6.08 3.31 8.55
C LEU A 41 4.59 3.49 8.84
N ARG A 42 3.93 4.38 8.08
CA ARG A 42 2.48 4.64 8.20
C ARG A 42 1.67 4.12 7.00
N ALA A 43 2.31 3.89 5.87
CA ALA A 43 1.68 3.38 4.67
C ALA A 43 2.71 2.62 3.82
N ILE A 44 2.22 1.66 3.02
CA ILE A 44 3.00 0.96 2.01
C ILE A 44 2.29 1.15 0.66
N VAL A 45 3.02 1.72 -0.31
CA VAL A 45 2.53 1.88 -1.68
C VAL A 45 3.47 1.16 -2.64
N SER A 46 2.92 0.40 -3.59
CA SER A 46 3.69 -0.46 -4.49
C SER A 46 3.34 -0.24 -5.96
N SER A 47 4.30 -0.48 -6.85
CA SER A 47 4.02 -0.80 -8.26
C SER A 47 3.08 -2.01 -8.34
N PRO A 48 2.20 -2.08 -9.35
CA PRO A 48 1.32 -3.23 -9.56
C PRO A 48 2.06 -4.49 -10.05
N LEU A 49 3.33 -4.36 -10.47
CA LEU A 49 4.10 -5.53 -10.93
C LEU A 49 4.38 -6.51 -9.79
N ARG A 50 4.22 -7.80 -10.08
CA ARG A 50 4.28 -8.91 -9.13
C ARG A 50 5.53 -8.87 -8.25
N ARG A 51 6.71 -8.61 -8.81
CA ARG A 51 7.96 -8.49 -8.03
C ARG A 51 7.93 -7.39 -6.98
N ALA A 52 7.29 -6.27 -7.27
CA ALA A 52 7.15 -5.16 -6.34
C ALA A 52 6.13 -5.51 -5.26
N ARG A 53 4.96 -6.06 -5.66
CA ARG A 53 3.93 -6.55 -4.74
C ARG A 53 4.45 -7.61 -3.78
N GLU A 54 5.18 -8.61 -4.29
CA GLU A 54 5.80 -9.66 -3.48
C GLU A 54 6.89 -9.10 -2.56
N THR A 55 7.59 -8.01 -2.92
CA THR A 55 8.54 -7.35 -2.01
C THR A 55 7.78 -6.58 -0.92
N ALA A 56 6.74 -5.84 -1.30
CA ALA A 56 5.89 -5.06 -0.39
C ALA A 56 5.13 -5.95 0.60
N SER A 57 4.77 -7.18 0.23
CA SER A 57 4.08 -8.10 1.14
C SER A 57 4.94 -8.50 2.35
N PHE A 58 6.28 -8.53 2.22
CA PHE A 58 7.16 -8.74 3.38
C PHE A 58 7.14 -7.55 4.33
N LEU A 59 7.05 -6.32 3.80
CA LEU A 59 6.88 -5.12 4.63
C LEU A 59 5.54 -5.17 5.35
N ALA A 60 4.45 -5.46 4.63
CA ALA A 60 3.13 -5.61 5.21
C ALA A 60 3.09 -6.65 6.34
N ALA A 61 3.71 -7.82 6.13
CA ALA A 61 3.81 -8.85 7.16
C ALA A 61 4.62 -8.39 8.39
N ALA A 62 5.65 -7.57 8.19
CA ALA A 62 6.51 -7.09 9.28
C ALA A 62 5.90 -5.91 10.06
N THR A 63 5.06 -5.09 9.42
CA THR A 63 4.51 -3.85 10.01
C THR A 63 3.01 -3.93 10.32
N GLY A 64 2.29 -4.92 9.79
CA GLY A 64 0.83 -5.01 9.88
C GLY A 64 0.07 -4.01 8.99
N LEU A 65 0.75 -3.34 8.07
CA LEU A 65 0.14 -2.36 7.17
C LEU A 65 -0.40 -3.01 5.89
N GLU A 66 -1.48 -2.46 5.35
CA GLU A 66 -1.95 -2.85 4.02
C GLU A 66 -1.06 -2.27 2.91
N VAL A 67 -0.94 -3.01 1.80
CA VAL A 67 -0.26 -2.54 0.58
C VAL A 67 -1.29 -1.93 -0.35
N ARG A 68 -1.11 -0.65 -0.69
CA ARG A 68 -1.87 0.00 -1.76
C ARG A 68 -1.07 -0.03 -3.06
N GLU A 69 -1.70 -0.43 -4.16
CA GLU A 69 -1.06 -0.42 -5.48
C GLU A 69 -1.31 0.92 -6.17
N ASP A 70 -0.28 1.44 -6.85
CA ASP A 70 -0.40 2.64 -7.67
C ASP A 70 0.30 2.43 -9.01
N ALA A 71 -0.48 2.47 -10.09
CA ALA A 71 0.02 2.27 -11.45
C ALA A 71 1.08 3.30 -11.86
N ARG A 72 1.10 4.49 -11.24
CA ARG A 72 2.11 5.53 -11.48
C ARG A 72 3.49 5.14 -10.96
N LEU A 73 3.62 4.08 -10.17
CA LEU A 73 4.89 3.53 -9.69
C LEU A 73 5.46 2.42 -10.57
N ARG A 74 4.77 2.04 -11.66
CA ARG A 74 5.28 1.04 -12.61
C ARG A 74 6.64 1.43 -13.19
N GLU A 75 7.38 0.46 -13.66
CA GLU A 75 8.71 0.63 -14.23
C GLU A 75 8.66 1.50 -15.49
N ARG A 76 9.80 2.12 -15.80
CA ARG A 76 9.97 2.94 -17.01
C ARG A 76 9.81 2.10 -18.28
N MET A 77 10.41 0.91 -18.27
CA MET A 77 10.37 -0.10 -19.34
C MET A 77 10.21 -1.48 -18.70
N ASN A 78 9.48 -2.39 -19.36
CA ASN A 78 9.35 -3.78 -18.94
C ASN A 78 9.27 -4.69 -20.16
N TRP A 79 10.30 -5.51 -20.37
CA TRP A 79 10.32 -6.44 -21.50
C TRP A 79 9.33 -7.57 -21.29
N ASP A 80 8.35 -7.69 -22.18
CA ASP A 80 7.29 -8.71 -22.18
C ASP A 80 7.62 -9.92 -23.08
N GLY A 81 8.69 -9.83 -23.87
CA GLY A 81 9.13 -10.88 -24.79
C GLY A 81 8.55 -10.76 -26.20
N VAL A 82 7.76 -9.71 -26.49
CA VAL A 82 7.19 -9.49 -27.83
C VAL A 82 8.29 -9.05 -28.81
N GLN A 83 9.10 -8.07 -28.43
CA GLN A 83 10.25 -7.64 -29.24
C GLN A 83 11.50 -8.50 -28.94
N PRO A 84 12.41 -8.69 -29.91
CA PRO A 84 13.68 -9.37 -29.67
C PRO A 84 14.50 -8.72 -28.54
N LEU A 85 15.21 -9.52 -27.76
CA LEU A 85 15.98 -9.03 -26.61
C LEU A 85 17.00 -7.96 -27.02
N ASP A 86 17.73 -8.15 -28.12
CA ASP A 86 18.75 -7.19 -28.56
C ASP A 86 18.14 -5.84 -28.95
N ALA A 87 16.95 -5.84 -29.57
CA ALA A 87 16.21 -4.62 -29.87
C ALA A 87 15.77 -3.90 -28.59
N PHE A 88 15.23 -4.64 -27.62
CA PHE A 88 14.89 -4.08 -26.30
C PHE A 88 16.11 -3.49 -25.58
N LEU A 89 17.26 -4.16 -25.62
CA LEU A 89 18.49 -3.66 -24.99
C LEU A 89 19.03 -2.41 -25.68
N ALA A 90 18.94 -2.33 -27.01
CA ALA A 90 19.32 -1.14 -27.76
C ALA A 90 18.41 0.06 -27.43
N ASP A 91 17.10 -0.16 -27.38
CA ASP A 91 16.10 0.85 -27.01
C ASP A 91 16.26 1.31 -25.55
N TRP A 92 16.49 0.36 -24.63
CA TRP A 92 16.90 0.69 -23.26
C TRP A 92 18.11 1.60 -23.27
N ALA A 93 19.18 1.24 -23.99
CA ALA A 93 20.41 2.03 -24.01
C ALA A 93 20.16 3.46 -24.55
N ALA A 94 19.29 3.62 -25.54
CA ALA A 94 18.86 4.94 -26.03
C ALA A 94 18.14 5.74 -24.94
N SER A 95 17.17 5.14 -24.26
CA SER A 95 16.40 5.78 -23.17
C SER A 95 17.22 6.18 -21.94
N VAL A 96 18.41 5.58 -21.75
CA VAL A 96 19.36 5.97 -20.70
C VAL A 96 20.16 7.20 -21.11
N ARG A 97 20.52 7.32 -22.40
CA ARG A 97 21.28 8.45 -22.93
C ARG A 97 20.42 9.70 -23.09
N ASP A 98 19.18 9.53 -23.53
CA ASP A 98 18.23 10.61 -23.73
C ASP A 98 17.01 10.43 -22.80
N ARG A 99 16.78 11.44 -21.95
CA ARG A 99 15.69 11.42 -20.98
C ARG A 99 14.32 11.68 -21.60
N ASP A 100 14.30 12.24 -22.80
CA ASP A 100 13.11 12.59 -23.56
C ASP A 100 12.74 11.50 -24.60
N HIS A 101 13.68 10.59 -24.91
CA HIS A 101 13.42 9.40 -25.71
C HIS A 101 12.29 8.55 -25.13
N VAL A 102 11.27 8.28 -25.95
CA VAL A 102 10.15 7.41 -25.62
C VAL A 102 10.45 6.03 -26.20
N PRO A 103 10.69 5.02 -25.35
CA PRO A 103 10.94 3.67 -25.83
C PRO A 103 9.69 3.04 -26.44
N ASP A 104 9.87 1.99 -27.24
CA ASP A 104 8.77 1.26 -27.88
C ASP A 104 7.80 0.66 -26.85
N CYS A 105 8.33 0.28 -25.68
CA CYS A 105 7.54 -0.17 -24.54
C CYS A 105 7.84 0.64 -23.27
N GLY A 106 6.85 1.43 -22.84
CA GLY A 106 6.88 2.19 -21.59
C GLY A 106 6.86 3.71 -21.82
N ASP A 107 7.57 4.45 -20.97
CA ASP A 107 7.62 5.92 -21.06
C ASP A 107 9.07 6.42 -21.09
N SER A 108 9.24 7.68 -21.51
CA SER A 108 10.51 8.38 -21.32
C SER A 108 10.88 8.51 -19.84
N SER A 109 12.16 8.81 -19.59
CA SER A 109 12.64 9.04 -18.23
C SER A 109 11.94 10.25 -17.58
N ARG A 110 11.61 11.29 -18.35
CA ARG A 110 10.85 12.44 -17.84
C ARG A 110 9.40 12.10 -17.52
N ALA A 111 8.70 11.41 -18.42
CA ALA A 111 7.33 11.01 -18.19
C ALA A 111 7.18 10.09 -16.97
N THR A 112 8.11 9.13 -16.82
CA THR A 112 8.18 8.27 -15.62
C THR A 112 8.40 9.06 -14.34
N ALA A 113 9.32 10.02 -14.35
CA ALA A 113 9.57 10.88 -13.19
C ALA A 113 8.34 11.76 -12.86
N ALA A 114 7.66 12.28 -13.87
CA ALA A 114 6.47 13.11 -13.70
C ALA A 114 5.34 12.35 -13.01
N ARG A 115 5.03 11.12 -13.45
CA ARG A 115 3.99 10.30 -12.81
C ARG A 115 4.36 9.85 -11.40
N MET A 116 5.62 9.47 -11.17
CA MET A 116 6.10 9.12 -9.82
C MET A 116 6.03 10.34 -8.88
N ARG A 117 6.44 11.52 -9.36
CA ARG A 117 6.34 12.77 -8.59
C ARG A 117 4.90 13.12 -8.26
N ALA A 118 3.97 12.98 -9.21
CA ALA A 118 2.55 13.22 -8.96
C ALA A 118 2.01 12.31 -7.85
N CYS A 119 2.36 11.02 -7.87
CA CYS A 119 2.02 10.07 -6.80
C CYS A 119 2.59 10.50 -5.45
N LEU A 120 3.87 10.85 -5.37
CA LEU A 120 4.51 11.25 -4.11
C LEU A 120 3.93 12.56 -3.54
N LEU A 121 3.57 13.51 -4.40
CA LEU A 121 2.93 14.75 -3.94
C LEU A 121 1.55 14.48 -3.36
N GLU A 122 0.72 13.68 -4.04
CA GLU A 122 -0.60 13.28 -3.54
C GLU A 122 -0.48 12.56 -2.18
N LEU A 123 0.51 11.68 -2.02
CA LEU A 123 0.76 10.97 -0.75
C LEU A 123 1.34 11.88 0.34
N ALA A 124 1.91 13.03 -0.03
CA ALA A 124 2.46 13.99 0.92
C ALA A 124 1.39 14.97 1.44
N GLU A 125 0.29 15.13 0.72
CA GLU A 125 -0.83 15.93 1.19
C GLU A 125 -1.33 15.38 2.53
N PRO A 126 -1.57 16.23 3.53
CA PRO A 126 -2.19 15.79 4.77
C PRO A 126 -3.51 15.12 4.40
N ALA A 127 -3.74 13.90 4.88
CA ALA A 127 -5.08 13.33 4.83
C ALA A 127 -5.98 14.33 5.57
N GLU A 128 -6.75 15.14 4.83
CA GLU A 128 -7.76 16.00 5.43
C GLU A 128 -8.59 15.12 6.36
N ARG A 129 -8.60 15.51 7.63
CA ARG A 129 -9.10 14.75 8.79
C ARG A 129 -10.22 13.78 8.41
N ALA A 130 -9.86 12.51 8.20
CA ALA A 130 -10.78 11.39 8.35
C ALA A 130 -11.05 11.10 9.85
N GLU A 131 -11.17 12.16 10.65
CA GLU A 131 -11.64 12.17 12.04
C GLU A 131 -12.92 13.00 12.10
N ALA A 132 -13.95 12.51 11.41
CA ALA A 132 -15.33 12.85 11.67
C ALA A 132 -16.16 11.56 11.76
N ALA A 133 -15.71 10.66 12.63
CA ALA A 133 -16.42 9.51 13.19
C ALA A 133 -15.54 9.05 14.36
N GLU A 134 -15.79 9.42 15.62
CA GLU A 134 -16.97 9.16 16.47
C GLU A 134 -16.77 9.96 17.77
N PRO A 135 -17.83 10.39 18.49
CA PRO A 135 -18.26 9.53 19.59
C PRO A 135 -19.76 9.65 19.93
N ALA A 136 -20.60 8.70 19.54
CA ALA A 136 -21.91 8.54 20.17
C ALA A 136 -22.52 7.14 20.00
N GLU A 137 -21.97 6.10 20.66
CA GLU A 137 -22.80 4.99 21.18
C GLU A 137 -22.01 4.05 22.12
N VAL A 138 -21.63 4.57 23.29
CA VAL A 138 -21.26 3.73 24.45
C VAL A 138 -22.26 3.91 25.61
N ALA A 139 -23.42 4.52 25.35
CA ALA A 139 -24.39 4.91 26.38
C ALA A 139 -25.50 3.88 26.64
N GLU A 140 -25.63 2.79 25.88
CA GLU A 140 -26.77 1.87 26.02
C GLU A 140 -26.43 0.51 26.67
N LEU A 141 -25.38 0.44 27.50
CA LEU A 141 -25.09 -0.76 28.31
C LEU A 141 -25.44 -0.63 29.81
N SER A 142 -25.90 0.54 30.28
CA SER A 142 -26.23 0.74 31.71
C SER A 142 -27.72 0.77 32.04
N ALA A 143 -28.63 0.72 31.07
CA ALA A 143 -30.09 0.81 31.34
C ALA A 143 -30.80 -0.55 31.56
N ARG A 144 -30.18 -1.69 31.26
CA ARG A 144 -30.83 -3.02 31.33
C ARG A 144 -30.50 -3.86 32.57
N ALA A 145 -29.64 -3.38 33.47
CA ALA A 145 -29.20 -4.16 34.65
C ALA A 145 -29.93 -3.82 35.97
N SER A 146 -31.05 -3.08 35.94
CA SER A 146 -31.77 -2.75 37.17
C SER A 146 -33.27 -2.69 36.96
N ARG A 147 -33.92 -3.86 37.05
CA ARG A 147 -35.31 -4.04 37.55
C ARG A 147 -35.63 -5.55 37.61
N SER A 148 -35.25 -6.18 38.72
CA SER A 148 -35.93 -7.38 39.25
C SER A 148 -36.80 -6.95 40.44
N SER A 149 -38.12 -7.17 40.34
CA SER A 149 -39.18 -6.90 41.35
C SER A 149 -39.10 -7.84 42.59
N PRO A 150 -40.07 -7.91 43.54
CA PRO A 150 -41.17 -7.05 44.07
C PRO A 150 -41.12 -7.04 45.66
N PRO A 151 -42.20 -7.07 46.51
CA PRO A 151 -43.60 -6.53 46.52
C PRO A 151 -43.89 -5.62 47.78
N THR A 152 -45.05 -4.96 47.95
CA THR A 152 -46.22 -5.41 48.76
C THR A 152 -47.30 -4.28 48.92
N PRO A 153 -48.54 -4.60 49.35
CA PRO A 153 -49.75 -3.78 49.12
C PRO A 153 -50.30 -3.04 50.36
N SER A 154 -51.24 -2.10 50.16
CA SER A 154 -52.13 -1.57 51.22
C SER A 154 -53.32 -0.75 50.67
N PRO A 155 -54.38 -0.46 51.47
CA PRO A 155 -55.75 -0.86 51.14
C PRO A 155 -56.70 0.32 50.87
N ALA A 156 -57.84 0.04 50.23
CA ALA A 156 -58.93 1.02 50.16
C ALA A 156 -60.27 0.37 50.54
N ARG A 157 -60.93 1.05 51.49
CA ARG A 157 -62.24 0.77 52.09
C ARG A 157 -63.38 1.15 51.12
N SER A 158 -64.52 0.50 51.36
CA SER A 158 -65.90 0.75 50.86
C SER A 158 -66.39 2.21 51.07
N PRO A 159 -67.48 2.68 50.43
CA PRO A 159 -68.88 2.23 50.64
C PRO A 159 -69.68 2.16 49.31
N SER A 160 -70.93 1.71 49.17
CA SER A 160 -72.10 1.44 50.03
C SER A 160 -72.85 0.21 49.53
#